data_AF-A0A174PNN2-F1
#
_entry.id   AF-A0A174PNN2-F1
#
_cell.length_a   1.000
_cell.length_b   1.000
_cell.length_c   1.000
_cell.angle_alpha   90.00
_cell.angle_beta   90.00
_cell.angle_gamma   90.00
#
_symmetry.space_group_name_H-M   'P 1'
#
loop_
_entity.id
_entity.type
_entity.pdbx_description
1 polymer ?
#
loop_
_entity_poly.entity_id
_entity_poly.type
_entity_poly.pdbx_seq_one_letter_code
_entity_poly.pdbx_strand_id
1 'polypeptide(L)'
;MNMMLHGVEDPHITYQDSLSGENTERDQYSLIMANPPFTGSVFQEEISKDLLALCKTRKTELLFVALFTKMLKVGGRCACIVPDGVLFGSSKARQAIRRELVERMSGSMT
;
A
#
# COMPACT_ATOMS: atom_id res chain seq x y z
N MET A 1 7.55 -15.88 -15.10
CA MET A 1 8.59 -16.94 -15.17
C MET A 1 9.15 -17.32 -13.81
N ASN A 2 9.68 -16.39 -13.00
CA ASN A 2 10.36 -16.72 -11.73
C ASN A 2 9.55 -17.65 -10.79
N MET A 3 8.26 -17.35 -10.58
CA MET A 3 7.39 -18.14 -9.70
C MET A 3 7.19 -19.58 -10.19
N MET A 4 6.94 -19.77 -11.49
CA MET A 4 6.78 -21.10 -12.10
C MET A 4 8.04 -21.94 -11.96
N LEU A 5 9.22 -21.32 -12.13
CA LEU A 5 10.51 -22.01 -11.95
C LEU A 5 10.75 -22.48 -10.50
N HIS A 6 10.07 -21.86 -9.54
CA HIS A 6 10.11 -22.25 -8.12
C HIS A 6 8.90 -23.11 -7.71
N GLY A 7 8.15 -23.68 -8.67
CA GLY A 7 7.07 -24.63 -8.40
C GLY A 7 5.74 -24.02 -8.01
N VAL A 8 5.53 -22.72 -8.25
CA VAL A 8 4.20 -22.11 -8.11
C VAL A 8 3.39 -22.41 -9.38
N GLU A 9 2.37 -23.26 -9.25
CA GLU A 9 1.68 -23.89 -10.40
C GLU A 9 0.75 -22.94 -11.18
N ASP A 10 0.25 -21.87 -10.57
CA ASP A 10 -0.56 -20.84 -11.22
C ASP A 10 -0.36 -19.46 -10.55
N PRO A 11 0.77 -18.78 -10.80
CA PRO A 11 1.05 -17.51 -10.15
C PRO A 11 0.17 -16.40 -10.74
N HIS A 12 -0.72 -15.84 -9.92
CA HIS A 12 -1.55 -14.70 -10.31
C HIS A 12 -0.73 -13.39 -10.29
N ILE A 13 -0.27 -12.95 -11.46
CA ILE A 13 0.52 -11.71 -11.63
C ILE A 13 -0.19 -10.81 -12.64
N THR A 14 -0.71 -9.69 -12.16
CA THR A 14 -1.42 -8.70 -12.99
C THR A 14 -0.49 -7.55 -13.33
N TYR A 15 -0.35 -7.24 -14.63
CA TYR A 15 0.38 -6.05 -15.08
C TYR A 15 -0.55 -4.83 -15.08
N GLN A 16 -0.44 -4.03 -14.02
CA GLN A 16 -1.30 -2.88 -13.78
C GLN A 16 -0.59 -1.83 -12.93
N ASP A 17 -0.94 -0.56 -13.10
CA ASP A 17 -0.56 0.48 -12.14
C ASP A 17 -1.33 0.30 -10.83
N SER A 18 -0.61 -0.14 -9.80
CA SER A 18 -1.17 -0.42 -8.47
C SER A 18 -1.79 0.80 -7.81
N LEU A 19 -1.33 2.01 -8.11
CA LEU A 19 -1.85 3.24 -7.48
C LEU A 19 -3.01 3.85 -8.26
N SER A 20 -3.28 3.35 -9.46
CA SER A 20 -4.32 3.88 -10.34
C SER A 20 -5.74 3.57 -9.84
N GLY A 21 -6.72 4.36 -10.29
CA GLY A 21 -8.14 4.11 -10.04
C GLY A 21 -8.67 2.78 -10.62
N GLU A 22 -7.95 2.18 -11.58
CA GLU A 22 -8.28 0.87 -12.14
C GLU A 22 -7.98 -0.27 -11.15
N ASN A 23 -7.10 -0.05 -10.17
CA ASN A 23 -6.82 -1.05 -9.15
C ASN A 23 -7.96 -1.09 -8.12
N THR A 24 -8.83 -2.08 -8.26
CA THR A 24 -10.01 -2.29 -7.42
C THR A 24 -9.76 -3.25 -6.25
N GLU A 25 -8.54 -3.72 -6.05
CA GLU A 25 -8.25 -4.68 -4.98
C GLU A 25 -8.36 -4.03 -3.61
N ARG A 26 -9.41 -4.39 -2.87
CA ARG A 26 -9.74 -3.90 -1.53
C ARG A 26 -10.22 -5.05 -0.67
N ASP A 27 -9.78 -5.12 0.58
CA ASP A 27 -10.16 -6.17 1.54
C ASP A 27 -9.97 -7.61 0.98
N GLN A 28 -8.94 -7.83 0.17
CA GLN A 28 -8.73 -9.09 -0.56
C GLN A 28 -7.66 -9.98 0.09
N TYR A 29 -6.68 -9.38 0.77
CA TYR A 29 -5.47 -10.10 1.21
C TYR A 29 -5.38 -10.24 2.72
N SER A 30 -5.02 -11.44 3.18
CA SER A 30 -4.70 -11.72 4.59
C SER A 30 -3.22 -11.45 4.92
N LEU A 31 -2.35 -11.48 3.90
CA LEU A 31 -0.92 -11.23 4.02
C LEU A 31 -0.43 -10.40 2.84
N ILE A 32 0.30 -9.32 3.12
CA ILE A 32 1.03 -8.53 2.12
C ILE A 32 2.51 -8.52 2.51
N MET A 33 3.39 -8.85 1.56
CA MET A 33 4.84 -8.71 1.68
C MET A 33 5.36 -7.92 0.50
N ALA A 34 5.93 -6.74 0.74
CA ALA A 34 6.30 -5.85 -0.35
C ALA A 34 7.58 -5.04 -0.09
N ASN A 35 8.34 -4.83 -1.16
CA ASN A 35 9.36 -3.80 -1.22
C ASN A 35 8.93 -2.77 -2.30
N PRO A 36 7.99 -1.86 -1.97
CA PRO A 36 7.48 -0.90 -2.93
C PRO A 36 8.59 0.08 -3.38
N PRO A 37 8.48 0.71 -4.55
CA PRO A 37 9.43 1.71 -4.99
C PRO A 37 9.49 2.90 -4.00
N PHE A 38 10.70 3.33 -3.66
CA PHE A 38 10.91 4.43 -2.69
C PHE A 38 10.86 5.82 -3.31
N THR A 39 10.96 5.90 -4.64
CA THR A 39 10.89 7.14 -5.41
C THR A 39 10.03 6.90 -6.65
N GLY A 40 9.55 7.99 -7.23
CA GLY A 40 8.73 7.96 -8.44
C GLY A 40 7.88 9.22 -8.52
N SER A 41 7.47 9.53 -9.74
CA SER A 41 6.50 10.59 -10.01
C SER A 41 5.24 9.92 -10.50
N VAL A 42 4.11 10.25 -9.87
CA VAL A 42 2.77 9.81 -10.28
C VAL A 42 1.95 11.02 -10.67
N PHE A 43 1.15 10.88 -11.73
CA PHE A 43 0.15 11.89 -12.09
C PHE A 43 -0.99 11.82 -11.09
N GLN A 44 -1.31 12.94 -10.46
CA GLN A 44 -2.25 12.94 -9.35
C GLN A 44 -3.66 12.56 -9.79
N GLU A 45 -3.98 12.83 -11.05
CA GLU A 45 -5.24 12.56 -11.72
C GLU A 45 -5.46 11.05 -11.91
N GLU A 46 -4.38 10.26 -11.97
CA GLU A 46 -4.42 8.81 -12.16
C GLU A 46 -4.54 8.06 -10.82
N ILE A 47 -4.10 8.66 -9.71
CA ILE A 47 -4.13 8.05 -8.38
C ILE A 47 -5.58 7.80 -7.95
N SER A 48 -5.83 6.59 -7.42
CA SER A 48 -7.14 6.23 -6.89
C SER A 48 -7.62 7.22 -5.81
N LYS A 49 -8.89 7.62 -5.93
CA LYS A 49 -9.51 8.66 -5.08
C LYS A 49 -9.53 8.26 -3.60
N ASP A 50 -9.69 6.98 -3.29
CA ASP A 50 -9.72 6.48 -1.92
C ASP A 50 -8.35 6.54 -1.23
N LEU A 51 -7.26 6.38 -1.98
CA LEU A 51 -5.90 6.58 -1.48
C LEU A 51 -5.64 8.05 -1.16
N LEU A 52 -6.06 8.95 -2.06
CA LEU A 52 -5.96 10.40 -1.85
C LEU A 52 -6.84 10.90 -0.70
N ALA A 53 -7.97 10.24 -0.43
CA ALA A 53 -8.84 10.55 0.69
C ALA A 53 -8.16 10.25 2.04
N LEU A 54 -7.35 9.19 2.10
CA LEU A 54 -6.57 8.87 3.30
C LEU A 54 -5.35 9.80 3.45
N CYS A 55 -4.64 10.04 2.34
CA CYS A 55 -3.41 10.82 2.35
C CYS A 55 -3.27 11.60 1.05
N LYS A 56 -3.56 12.91 1.09
CA LYS A 56 -3.40 13.80 -0.07
C LYS A 56 -1.93 14.08 -0.35
N THR A 57 -1.32 13.27 -1.21
CA THR A 57 0.11 13.33 -1.56
C THR A 57 0.38 12.78 -2.96
N ARG A 58 1.55 13.12 -3.51
CA ARG A 58 2.12 12.49 -4.73
C ARG A 58 3.34 11.62 -4.41
N LYS A 59 3.63 11.44 -3.13
CA LYS A 59 4.76 10.64 -2.64
C LYS A 59 4.41 9.16 -2.70
N THR A 60 5.00 8.46 -3.66
CA THR A 60 4.74 7.06 -3.96
C THR A 60 4.88 6.17 -2.73
N GLU A 61 5.88 6.43 -1.89
CA GLU A 61 6.13 5.65 -0.67
C GLU A 61 4.96 5.72 0.33
N LEU A 62 4.23 6.83 0.39
CA LEU A 62 3.05 6.97 1.27
C LEU A 62 1.79 6.38 0.63
N LEU A 63 1.68 6.49 -0.68
CA LEU A 63 0.55 5.96 -1.45
C LEU A 63 0.53 4.42 -1.41
N PHE A 64 1.69 3.76 -1.49
CA PHE A 64 1.76 2.31 -1.33
C PHE A 64 1.37 1.85 0.09
N VAL A 65 1.79 2.57 1.13
CA VAL A 65 1.35 2.27 2.50
C VAL A 65 -0.16 2.43 2.63
N ALA A 66 -0.74 3.50 2.06
CA ALA A 66 -2.19 3.69 2.00
C ALA A 66 -2.90 2.57 1.22
N LEU A 67 -2.32 2.13 0.12
CA LEU A 67 -2.87 1.03 -0.68
C LEU A 67 -2.89 -0.27 0.13
N PHE A 68 -1.81 -0.61 0.82
CA PHE A 68 -1.74 -1.83 1.61
C PHE A 68 -2.77 -1.86 2.74
N THR A 69 -3.04 -0.73 3.42
CA THR A 69 -4.11 -0.70 4.45
C THR A 69 -5.49 -0.95 3.85
N LYS A 70 -5.72 -0.57 2.59
CA LYS A 70 -6.97 -0.78 1.86
C LYS A 70 -7.11 -2.18 1.27
N MET A 71 -5.99 -2.80 0.89
CA MET A 71 -5.96 -4.15 0.31
C MET A 71 -6.12 -5.26 1.36
N LEU A 72 -5.76 -4.99 2.62
CA LEU A 72 -5.83 -5.95 3.70
C LEU A 72 -7.28 -6.20 4.14
N LYS A 73 -7.62 -7.48 4.31
CA LYS A 73 -8.78 -7.93 5.09
C LYS A 73 -8.64 -7.49 6.54
N VAL A 74 -9.77 -7.36 7.25
CA VAL A 74 -9.77 -7.23 8.71
C VAL A 74 -9.00 -8.40 9.34
N GLY A 75 -8.06 -8.09 10.24
CA GLY A 75 -7.15 -9.07 10.85
C GLY A 75 -5.96 -9.48 9.95
N GLY A 76 -5.88 -8.96 8.73
CA GLY A 76 -4.75 -9.17 7.82
C GLY A 76 -3.47 -8.50 8.32
N ARG A 77 -2.32 -8.97 7.82
CA ARG A 77 -0.99 -8.49 8.24
C ARG A 77 -0.17 -8.06 7.03
N CYS A 78 0.62 -7.01 7.20
CA CYS A 78 1.53 -6.53 6.17
C CYS A 78 2.94 -6.35 6.75
N ALA A 79 3.94 -6.79 5.97
CA ALA A 79 5.33 -6.42 6.15
C ALA A 79 5.81 -5.72 4.88
N CYS A 80 6.17 -4.44 4.99
CA CYS A 80 6.71 -3.69 3.87
C CYS A 80 7.96 -2.90 4.24
N ILE A 81 8.85 -2.73 3.28
CA ILE A 81 10.05 -1.90 3.43
C ILE A 81 9.69 -0.47 3.05
N VAL A 82 10.05 0.49 3.90
CA VAL A 82 9.78 1.92 3.69
C VAL A 82 11.04 2.74 3.95
N PRO A 83 11.20 3.90 3.29
CA PRO A 83 12.25 4.84 3.66
C PRO A 83 11.95 5.48 5.02
N ASP A 84 13.00 5.93 5.70
CA ASP A 84 12.97 6.62 7.00
C ASP A 84 11.99 7.82 7.03
N GLY A 85 11.83 8.50 5.90
CA GLY A 85 10.91 9.61 5.74
C GLY A 85 9.45 9.25 6.07
N VAL A 86 9.02 7.99 5.90
CA VAL A 86 7.68 7.54 6.32
C VAL A 86 7.54 7.60 7.84
N LEU A 87 8.58 7.20 8.57
CA LEU A 87 8.59 7.13 10.03
C LEU A 87 8.74 8.52 10.68
N PHE A 88 9.63 9.36 10.15
CA PHE A 88 10.05 10.58 10.85
C PHE A 88 9.60 11.88 10.20
N GLY A 89 9.17 11.85 8.93
CA GLY A 89 8.83 13.08 8.25
C GLY A 89 7.57 13.75 8.83
N SER A 90 7.57 15.08 8.80
CA SER A 90 6.62 15.93 9.52
C SER A 90 5.47 16.49 8.68
N SER A 91 5.40 16.19 7.37
CA SER A 91 4.30 16.66 6.53
C SER A 91 2.95 16.11 6.98
N LYS A 92 1.86 16.85 6.72
CA LYS A 92 0.49 16.42 7.06
C LYS A 92 0.17 15.00 6.55
N ALA A 93 0.59 14.71 5.32
CA ALA A 93 0.47 13.39 4.69
C ALA A 93 1.15 12.27 5.50
N ARG A 94 2.39 12.50 5.96
CA ARG A 94 3.15 11.51 6.74
C ARG A 94 2.56 11.31 8.13
N GLN A 95 2.10 12.38 8.77
CA GLN A 95 1.42 12.27 10.06
C GLN A 95 0.09 11.52 9.93
N ALA A 96 -0.70 11.80 8.88
CA ALA A 96 -1.97 11.15 8.61
C ALA A 96 -1.79 9.63 8.41
N ILE A 97 -0.83 9.20 7.59
CA ILE A 97 -0.62 7.77 7.36
C ILE A 97 -0.15 7.05 8.64
N ARG A 98 0.77 7.66 9.41
CA ARG A 98 1.20 7.05 10.68
C ARG A 98 0.07 6.96 11.69
N ARG A 99 -0.80 7.98 11.74
CA ARG A 99 -1.99 7.95 12.59
C ARG A 99 -2.93 6.81 12.20
N GLU A 100 -3.22 6.67 10.90
CA GLU A 100 -4.05 5.57 10.40
C GLU A 100 -3.48 4.20 10.78
N LEU A 101 -2.17 4.00 10.61
CA LEU A 101 -1.51 2.75 10.97
C LEU A 101 -1.64 2.45 12.47
N VAL A 102 -1.39 3.42 13.34
CA VAL A 102 -1.45 3.19 14.79
C VAL A 102 -2.90 3.02 15.25
N GLU A 103 -3.82 3.88 14.84
CA GLU A 103 -5.19 3.91 15.36
C GLU A 103 -6.07 2.79 14.77
N ARG A 104 -5.92 2.45 13.49
CA ARG A 104 -6.79 1.47 12.82
C ARG A 104 -6.17 0.09 12.65
N MET A 105 -4.86 0.01 12.44
CA MET A 105 -4.20 -1.28 12.16
C MET A 105 -3.67 -1.97 13.42
N SER A 106 -3.59 -1.27 14.55
CA SER A 106 -3.15 -1.89 15.83
C SER A 106 -4.29 -2.46 16.66
N GLY A 107 -5.55 -2.14 16.34
CA GLY A 107 -6.73 -2.50 17.14
C GLY A 107 -7.52 -3.72 16.66
N SER A 108 -7.17 -4.34 15.53
CA SER A 108 -7.95 -5.40 14.88
C SER A 108 -7.58 -6.83 15.31
N MET A 109 -7.03 -7.00 16.52
CA MET A 109 -6.70 -8.30 17.12
C MET A 109 -7.76 -8.86 18.11
N THR A 110 -8.93 -8.24 18.21
CA THR A 110 -10.05 -8.75 19.03
C THR A 110 -11.21 -9.22 18.19
#